data_AF-A0A821CB91-F1
#
_entry.id   AF-A0A821CB91-F1
#
_cell.length_a   1.000
_cell.length_b   1.000
_cell.length_c   1.000
_cell.angle_alpha   90.00
_cell.angle_beta   90.00
_cell.angle_gamma   90.00
#
_symmetry.space_group_name_H-M   'P 1'
#
loop_
_entity.id
_entity.type
_entity.pdbx_description
1 polymer ?
#
loop_
_entity_poly.entity_id
_entity_poly.type
_entity_poly.pdbx_seq_one_letter_code
_entity_poly.pdbx_strand_id
1 'polypeptide(L)'
;LNDIPSLHQQPLALGFYVSTIGTLNPLPIWMLQGKSNQRLNNTSSVFKATLHVSVPNAQHSDDMLFAQNHDQKSIHPLDSNYTYVVLRHVLESYNRLSWLLIDAKTNERASCLPIHMETLLKLYHAFIKFV
;
A
#
# COMPACT_ATOMS: atom_id res chain seq x y z
N LEU A 1 20.31 4.63 31.98
CA LEU A 1 20.51 3.83 30.74
C LEU A 1 19.13 3.79 30.09
N ASN A 2 18.92 4.55 29.03
CA ASN A 2 17.59 4.69 28.43
C ASN A 2 17.25 3.37 27.74
N ASP A 3 16.17 2.73 28.17
CA ASP A 3 15.59 1.59 27.46
C ASP A 3 15.20 2.06 26.06
N ILE A 4 15.97 1.64 25.06
CA ILE A 4 15.63 1.83 23.66
C ILE A 4 14.30 1.09 23.46
N PRO A 5 13.22 1.76 23.02
CA PRO A 5 11.95 1.09 22.82
C PRO A 5 12.15 -0.10 21.91
N SER A 6 11.71 -1.29 22.36
CA SER A 6 11.90 -2.50 21.58
C SER A 6 11.13 -2.38 20.27
N LEU A 7 11.74 -2.80 19.15
CA LEU A 7 11.10 -2.80 17.82
C LEU A 7 9.71 -3.47 17.83
N HIS A 8 9.50 -4.44 18.72
CA HIS A 8 8.23 -5.16 18.90
C HIS A 8 7.09 -4.28 19.44
N GLN A 9 7.39 -3.14 20.06
CA GLN A 9 6.40 -2.20 20.61
C GLN A 9 6.03 -1.08 19.62
N GLN A 10 6.63 -1.07 18.43
CA GLN A 10 6.32 -0.05 17.43
C GLN A 10 4.97 -0.33 16.74
N PRO A 11 4.18 0.71 16.44
CA PRO A 11 2.87 0.54 15.84
C PRO A 11 2.99 -0.03 14.41
N LEU A 12 2.38 -1.21 14.21
CA LEU A 12 2.39 -1.95 12.96
C LEU A 12 0.95 -2.21 12.49
N ALA A 13 0.65 -1.88 11.24
CA ALA A 13 -0.57 -2.31 10.57
C ALA A 13 -0.24 -3.27 9.44
N LEU A 14 -1.03 -4.34 9.33
CA LEU A 14 -0.99 -5.31 8.25
C LEU A 14 -2.34 -5.32 7.56
N GLY A 15 -2.33 -5.27 6.23
CA GLY A 15 -3.52 -5.30 5.40
C GLY A 15 -3.31 -6.07 4.12
N PHE A 16 -4.42 -6.36 3.44
CA PHE A 16 -4.42 -6.95 2.12
C PHE A 16 -5.14 -6.02 1.15
N TYR A 17 -4.55 -5.83 -0.02
CA TYR A 17 -5.18 -5.16 -1.15
C TYR A 17 -5.59 -6.23 -2.17
N VAL A 18 -6.89 -6.45 -2.30
CA VAL A 18 -7.48 -7.49 -3.14
C VAL A 18 -8.24 -6.82 -4.28
N SER A 19 -7.98 -7.24 -5.51
CA SER A 19 -8.62 -6.71 -6.70
C SER A 19 -9.02 -7.86 -7.63
N THR A 20 -10.21 -7.78 -8.21
CA THR A 20 -10.70 -8.75 -9.20
C THR A 20 -9.98 -8.68 -10.55
N ILE A 21 -9.26 -7.60 -10.81
CA ILE A 21 -8.41 -7.43 -12.00
C ILE A 21 -6.93 -7.58 -11.66
N GLY A 22 -6.17 -8.09 -12.62
CA GLY A 22 -4.71 -8.21 -12.59
C GLY A 22 -3.95 -6.90 -12.77
N THR A 23 -2.63 -6.99 -12.82
CA THR A 23 -1.74 -5.92 -13.28
C THR A 23 -1.69 -5.91 -14.81
N LEU A 24 -1.50 -4.75 -15.44
CA LEU A 24 -1.43 -4.67 -16.90
C LEU A 24 -0.12 -5.27 -17.44
N ASN A 25 0.96 -5.11 -16.69
CA ASN A 25 2.28 -5.66 -17.02
C ASN A 25 2.71 -6.69 -15.97
N PRO A 26 3.56 -7.67 -16.31
CA PRO A 26 4.09 -8.62 -15.34
C PRO A 26 4.88 -7.91 -14.25
N LEU A 27 4.69 -8.30 -12.99
CA LEU A 27 5.50 -7.76 -11.90
C LEU A 27 6.94 -8.31 -11.95
N PRO A 28 7.95 -7.50 -11.62
CA PRO A 28 9.32 -7.97 -11.46
C PRO A 28 9.41 -9.05 -10.37
N ILE A 29 10.31 -10.03 -10.55
CA ILE A 29 10.48 -11.16 -9.61
C ILE A 29 10.80 -10.68 -8.19
N TRP A 30 11.57 -9.60 -8.05
CA TRP A 30 11.92 -9.03 -6.76
C TRP A 30 10.72 -8.42 -6.02
N MET A 31 9.65 -8.02 -6.73
CA MET A 31 8.40 -7.57 -6.12
C MET A 31 7.51 -8.74 -5.66
N LEU A 32 7.68 -9.91 -6.25
CA LEU A 32 6.79 -11.06 -6.04
C LEU A 32 7.17 -11.93 -4.83
N GLN A 33 8.12 -11.51 -3.99
CA GLN A 33 8.63 -12.32 -2.87
C GLN A 33 8.97 -13.77 -3.30
N GLY A 34 9.55 -13.94 -4.49
CA GLY A 34 9.90 -15.25 -5.05
C GLY A 34 8.73 -16.06 -5.63
N LYS A 35 7.50 -15.54 -5.65
CA LYS A 35 6.36 -16.19 -6.32
C LYS A 35 6.39 -15.92 -7.82
N SER A 36 7.07 -16.78 -8.56
CA SER A 36 7.31 -16.66 -10.01
C SER A 36 6.07 -16.71 -10.93
N ASN A 37 4.86 -16.93 -10.40
CA ASN A 37 3.69 -17.25 -11.23
C ASN A 37 2.47 -16.37 -10.90
N GLN A 38 2.55 -15.06 -11.15
CA GLN A 38 1.32 -14.33 -11.46
C GLN A 38 1.03 -14.54 -12.94
N ARG A 39 0.17 -15.53 -13.18
CA ARG A 39 -0.28 -15.93 -14.51
C ARG A 39 -0.83 -14.70 -15.23
N LEU A 40 -0.34 -14.44 -16.45
CA LEU A 40 -0.67 -13.31 -17.35
C LEU A 40 -2.16 -13.20 -17.75
N ASN A 41 -3.06 -13.96 -17.14
CA ASN A 41 -4.44 -14.07 -17.56
C ASN A 41 -5.34 -13.27 -16.62
N ASN A 42 -5.25 -11.93 -16.58
CA ASN A 42 -6.29 -11.02 -16.04
C ASN A 42 -7.05 -11.49 -14.78
N THR A 43 -6.40 -12.24 -13.89
CA THR A 43 -7.04 -12.86 -12.73
C THR A 43 -6.74 -12.05 -11.49
N SER A 44 -7.66 -12.16 -10.53
CA SER A 44 -7.63 -11.48 -9.25
C SER A 44 -6.22 -11.39 -8.65
N SER A 45 -5.83 -10.18 -8.24
CA SER A 45 -4.54 -9.90 -7.60
C SER A 45 -4.71 -9.61 -6.12
N VAL A 46 -3.82 -10.20 -5.31
CA VAL A 46 -3.78 -10.02 -3.86
C VAL A 46 -2.38 -9.55 -3.46
N PHE A 47 -2.32 -8.39 -2.84
CA PHE A 47 -1.09 -7.79 -2.33
C PHE A 47 -1.13 -7.71 -0.80
N LYS A 48 -0.03 -8.08 -0.16
CA LYS A 48 0.18 -7.88 1.27
C LYS A 48 0.81 -6.51 1.47
N ALA A 49 0.21 -5.67 2.32
CA ALA A 49 0.71 -4.33 2.62
C ALA A 49 0.96 -4.22 4.12
N THR A 50 2.14 -3.72 4.50
CA THR A 50 2.52 -3.49 5.89
C THR A 50 2.93 -2.04 6.05
N LEU A 51 2.36 -1.36 7.05
CA LEU A 51 2.77 -0.02 7.44
C LEU A 51 3.38 -0.08 8.83
N HIS A 52 4.61 0.39 8.94
CA HIS A 52 5.36 0.47 10.18
C HIS A 52 5.83 1.92 10.36
N VAL A 53 5.47 2.55 11.49
CA VAL A 53 5.85 3.92 11.79
C VAL A 53 6.87 3.90 12.92
N SER A 54 8.09 4.34 12.63
CA SER A 54 9.14 4.44 13.64
C SER A 54 8.90 5.69 14.49
N VAL A 55 8.42 5.50 15.72
CA VAL A 55 8.27 6.57 16.70
C VAL A 55 9.49 6.55 17.63
N PRO A 56 10.36 7.58 17.63
CA PRO A 56 11.63 7.54 18.35
C PRO A 56 11.53 7.71 19.88
N ASN A 57 10.33 7.79 20.46
CA ASN A 57 10.13 7.78 21.92
C ASN A 57 8.79 7.12 22.24
N ALA A 58 8.81 5.87 22.70
CA ALA A 58 7.64 5.22 23.30
C ALA A 58 7.41 5.77 24.72
N GLN A 59 7.02 7.04 24.83
CA GLN A 59 6.44 7.58 26.05
C GLN A 59 5.01 8.02 25.75
N HIS A 60 4.10 7.04 25.68
CA HIS A 60 2.75 7.13 26.23
C HIS A 60 2.00 5.82 25.96
N SER A 61 2.04 4.91 26.92
CA SER A 61 1.01 3.89 27.06
C SER A 61 -0.36 4.49 27.40
N ASP A 62 -0.41 5.76 27.83
CA ASP A 62 -1.61 6.38 28.40
C ASP A 62 -2.31 7.35 27.43
N ASP A 63 -1.68 7.75 26.31
CA ASP A 63 -2.28 8.69 25.33
C ASP A 63 -3.25 7.99 24.38
N MET A 64 -3.27 6.65 24.40
CA MET A 64 -4.28 5.90 23.66
C MET A 64 -5.69 6.14 24.20
N LEU A 65 -5.82 6.63 25.45
CA LEU A 65 -7.08 7.11 26.03
C LEU A 65 -7.32 8.62 25.79
N PHE A 66 -6.25 9.42 25.63
CA PHE A 66 -6.36 10.85 25.34
C PHE A 66 -6.58 11.19 23.85
N ALA A 67 -6.26 10.27 22.94
CA ALA A 67 -6.56 10.41 21.51
C ALA A 67 -8.07 10.57 21.22
N GLN A 68 -8.95 10.00 22.05
CA GLN A 68 -10.40 10.17 21.92
C GLN A 68 -10.87 11.63 22.04
N ASN A 69 -10.11 12.49 22.74
CA ASN A 69 -10.46 13.91 22.90
C ASN A 69 -9.79 14.82 21.86
N HIS A 70 -8.77 14.33 21.13
CA HIS A 70 -8.05 15.10 20.10
C HIS A 70 -8.44 14.70 18.65
N ASP A 71 -9.35 13.73 18.50
CA ASP A 71 -9.89 13.24 17.22
C ASP A 71 -10.77 14.25 16.48
N GLN A 72 -11.10 15.41 17.07
CA GLN A 72 -11.84 16.46 16.35
C GLN A 72 -10.96 17.34 15.45
N LYS A 73 -9.63 17.17 15.44
CA LYS A 73 -8.71 18.04 14.66
C LYS A 73 -7.89 17.33 13.57
N SER A 74 -7.85 16.00 13.50
CA SER A 74 -7.23 15.32 12.35
C SER A 74 -8.25 15.24 11.19
N ILE A 75 -8.20 16.23 10.29
CA ILE A 75 -9.07 16.24 9.10
C ILE A 75 -8.57 15.21 8.07
N HIS A 76 -7.25 14.97 8.02
CA HIS A 76 -6.63 14.11 7.03
C HIS A 76 -6.30 12.72 7.63
N PRO A 77 -6.75 11.60 7.02
CA PRO A 77 -6.48 10.26 7.53
C PRO A 77 -5.00 9.86 7.62
N LEU A 78 -4.11 10.55 6.90
CA LEU A 78 -2.65 10.36 7.01
C LEU A 78 -2.05 10.95 8.30
N ASP A 79 -2.76 11.88 8.96
CA ASP A 79 -2.30 12.50 10.20
C ASP A 79 -2.71 11.66 11.43
N SER A 80 -3.37 10.52 11.22
CA SER A 80 -3.82 9.65 12.30
C SER A 80 -2.64 8.93 12.96
N ASN A 81 -2.64 8.92 14.29
CA ASN A 81 -1.71 8.09 15.07
C ASN A 81 -2.02 6.58 14.95
N TYR A 82 -3.17 6.22 14.38
CA TYR A 82 -3.55 4.83 14.15
C TYR A 82 -3.06 4.35 12.79
N THR A 83 -2.05 3.49 12.78
CA THR A 83 -1.45 2.95 11.55
C THR A 83 -2.45 2.22 10.64
N TYR A 84 -3.49 1.61 11.20
CA TYR A 84 -4.53 0.95 10.39
C TYR A 84 -5.40 1.96 9.61
N VAL A 85 -5.66 3.15 10.16
CA VAL A 85 -6.41 4.23 9.50
C VAL A 85 -5.61 4.76 8.32
N VAL A 86 -4.32 5.04 8.56
CA VAL A 86 -3.38 5.48 7.53
C VAL A 86 -3.26 4.44 6.42
N LEU A 87 -3.00 3.17 6.77
CA LEU A 87 -2.86 2.09 5.80
C LEU A 87 -4.13 1.92 4.96
N ARG A 88 -5.30 1.91 5.59
CA ARG A 88 -6.59 1.84 4.88
C ARG A 88 -6.75 2.98 3.89
N HIS A 89 -6.48 4.21 4.32
CA HIS A 89 -6.59 5.39 3.47
C HIS A 89 -5.64 5.32 2.25
N VAL A 90 -4.40 4.86 2.44
CA VAL A 90 -3.43 4.67 1.35
C VAL A 90 -3.96 3.62 0.36
N LEU A 91 -4.42 2.46 0.84
CA LEU A 91 -4.95 1.40 -0.03
C LEU A 91 -6.22 1.83 -0.79
N GLU A 92 -7.12 2.58 -0.14
CA GLU A 92 -8.29 3.17 -0.81
C GLU A 92 -7.89 4.20 -1.86
N SER A 93 -6.87 5.01 -1.58
CA SER A 93 -6.32 5.98 -2.54
C SER A 93 -5.68 5.27 -3.73
N TYR A 94 -4.97 4.16 -3.50
CA TYR A 94 -4.42 3.33 -4.57
C TYR A 94 -5.52 2.73 -5.44
N ASN A 95 -6.61 2.26 -4.84
CA ASN A 95 -7.78 1.81 -5.59
C ASN A 95 -8.35 2.94 -6.46
N ARG A 96 -8.54 4.15 -5.92
CA ARG A 96 -9.04 5.30 -6.70
C ARG A 96 -8.11 5.65 -7.86
N LEU A 97 -6.80 5.68 -7.63
CA LEU A 97 -5.82 6.00 -8.67
C LEU A 97 -5.70 4.91 -9.74
N SER A 98 -6.07 3.66 -9.44
CA SER A 98 -6.11 2.59 -10.43
C SER A 98 -7.22 2.79 -11.49
N TRP A 99 -8.30 3.50 -11.13
CA TRP A 99 -9.40 3.83 -12.06
C TRP A 99 -9.04 4.91 -13.08
N LEU A 100 -7.92 5.63 -12.91
CA LEU A 100 -7.45 6.57 -13.92
C LEU A 100 -6.89 5.88 -15.16
N LEU A 101 -6.61 4.56 -15.07
CA LEU A 101 -6.19 3.75 -16.19
C LEU A 101 -7.38 2.91 -16.67
N ILE A 102 -8.04 3.40 -17.73
CA ILE A 102 -9.22 2.76 -18.33
C ILE A 102 -8.81 2.10 -19.65
N ASP A 103 -9.32 0.88 -19.88
CA ASP A 103 -9.21 0.22 -21.17
C ASP A 103 -10.30 0.75 -22.12
N ALA A 104 -9.89 1.37 -23.22
CA ALA A 104 -10.80 1.97 -24.20
C ALA A 104 -11.75 0.97 -24.86
N LYS A 105 -11.43 -0.34 -24.85
CA LYS A 105 -12.28 -1.38 -25.46
C LYS A 105 -13.41 -1.84 -24.53
N THR A 106 -13.10 -2.02 -23.25
CA THR A 106 -14.04 -2.55 -22.25
C THR A 106 -14.70 -1.44 -21.43
N ASN A 107 -14.15 -0.21 -21.46
CA ASN A 107 -14.46 0.89 -20.53
C ASN A 107 -14.30 0.52 -19.05
N GLU A 108 -13.60 -0.58 -18.77
CA GLU A 108 -13.30 -1.04 -17.43
C GLU A 108 -11.92 -0.54 -17.02
N ARG A 109 -11.68 -0.60 -15.71
CA ARG A 109 -10.33 -0.42 -15.16
C ARG A 109 -9.37 -1.39 -15.84
N ALA A 110 -8.19 -0.94 -16.25
CA ALA A 110 -7.22 -1.76 -16.98
C ALA A 110 -6.18 -2.45 -16.08
N SER A 111 -6.00 -1.99 -14.84
CA SER A 111 -5.07 -2.59 -13.86
C SER A 111 -5.55 -2.37 -12.43
N CYS A 112 -5.19 -3.28 -11.52
CA CYS A 112 -5.38 -3.08 -10.09
C CYS A 112 -4.41 -2.07 -9.46
N LEU A 113 -3.33 -1.72 -10.15
CA LEU A 113 -2.30 -0.82 -9.64
C LEU A 113 -2.61 0.64 -9.95
N PRO A 114 -2.18 1.58 -9.09
CA PRO A 114 -2.23 3.00 -9.38
C PRO A 114 -1.50 3.35 -10.70
N ILE A 115 -1.98 4.36 -11.42
CA ILE A 115 -1.43 4.79 -12.72
C ILE A 115 0.10 5.06 -12.69
N HIS A 116 0.62 5.64 -11.62
CA HIS A 116 2.05 5.93 -11.50
C HIS A 116 2.89 4.66 -11.37
N MET A 117 2.42 3.65 -10.63
CA MET A 117 3.08 2.34 -10.51
C MET A 117 3.10 1.62 -11.86
N GLU A 118 2.00 1.66 -12.61
CA GLU A 118 1.95 1.09 -13.96
C GLU A 118 2.92 1.79 -14.92
N THR A 119 3.07 3.11 -14.79
CA THR A 119 4.02 3.87 -15.63
C THR A 119 5.47 3.48 -15.34
N LEU A 120 5.83 3.34 -14.05
CA LEU A 120 7.15 2.84 -13.64
C LEU A 120 7.39 1.42 -14.13
N LEU A 121 6.37 0.56 -14.08
CA LEU A 121 6.47 -0.81 -14.56
C LEU A 121 6.68 -0.89 -16.07
N LYS A 122 5.98 -0.05 -16.84
CA LYS A 122 6.20 0.08 -18.29
C LYS A 122 7.64 0.54 -18.58
N LEU A 123 8.14 1.52 -17.84
CA LEU A 123 9.52 2.00 -18.00
C LEU A 123 10.54 0.91 -17.69
N TYR A 124 10.34 0.16 -16.60
CA TYR A 124 11.17 -0.99 -16.24
C TYR A 124 11.23 -2.04 -17.35
N HIS A 125 10.07 -2.43 -17.91
CA HIS A 125 10.02 -3.40 -19.01
C HIS A 125 10.64 -2.87 -20.30
N ALA A 126 10.47 -1.58 -20.59
CA ALA A 126 11.12 -0.95 -21.73
C ALA A 126 12.65 -0.98 -21.60
N PHE A 127 13.17 -0.70 -20.40
CA PHE A 127 14.60 -0.77 -20.12
C PHE A 127 15.16 -2.20 -20.25
N ILE A 128 14.49 -3.20 -19.67
CA ILE A 128 14.94 -4.60 -19.77
C ILE A 128 14.85 -5.13 -21.19
N LYS A 129 13.87 -4.72 -21.99
CA LYS A 129 13.81 -5.11 -23.40
C LYS A 129 14.87 -4.45 -24.27
N PHE A 130 15.40 -3.31 -23.82
CA PHE A 130 16.42 -2.56 -24.54
C PHE A 130 17.84 -3.09 -24.29
N VAL A 131 18.10 -3.59 -23.07
CA VAL A 131 19.37 -4.23 -22.68
C VAL A 131 19.40 -5.69 -23.14
#